data_AF-A0A7W1PQW3-F1
#
_entry.id   AF-A0A7W1PQW3-F1
#
_cell.length_a   1.000
_cell.length_b   1.000
_cell.length_c   1.000
_cell.angle_alpha   90.00
_cell.angle_beta   90.00
_cell.angle_gamma   90.00
#
_symmetry.space_group_name_H-M   'P 1'
#
loop_
_entity.id
_entity.type
_entity.pdbx_description
1 polymer ?
#
loop_
_entity_poly.entity_id
_entity_poly.type
_entity_poly.pdbx_seq_one_letter_code
_entity_poly.pdbx_strand_id
1 'polypeptide(L)'
;MDFGGLLVLGAVWLLFNLLGRARGDAGARPPSAPRVPQPRPQQSPRVPGELDSTQREGSRLDQLLRELERNLEQVGGTQGRPAARLPLPPLPDDEDVEERESLEMPARVVSLETEVHRPERVQYSQDAGAEELVRRRIASGEARSGALTRADHKKFDARIRQEPADHTAVRRYTRAQLRDAVVWREILGPPVSQREPQDPK
;
A
#
# COMPACT_ATOMS: atom_id res chain seq x y z
N MET A 1 -31.30 36.08 -20.34
CA MET A 1 -30.53 34.87 -20.70
C MET A 1 -29.17 35.36 -21.17
N ASP A 2 -28.17 35.29 -20.29
CA ASP A 2 -26.87 35.94 -20.51
C ASP A 2 -25.99 35.09 -21.42
N PHE A 3 -26.06 35.37 -22.73
CA PHE A 3 -25.20 34.77 -23.74
C PHE A 3 -23.70 35.04 -23.51
N GLY A 4 -23.36 36.02 -22.67
CA GLY A 4 -21.98 36.35 -22.31
C GLY A 4 -21.23 35.21 -21.61
N GLY A 5 -21.93 34.41 -20.79
CA GLY A 5 -21.29 33.30 -20.07
C GLY A 5 -20.81 32.18 -21.00
N LEU A 6 -21.61 31.86 -22.03
CA LEU A 6 -21.25 30.84 -23.03
C LEU A 6 -20.07 31.28 -23.90
N LEU A 7 -19.98 32.58 -24.19
CA LEU A 7 -18.90 33.15 -24.99
C LEU A 7 -17.55 33.10 -24.24
N VAL A 8 -17.56 33.39 -22.94
CA VAL A 8 -16.37 33.26 -22.08
C VAL A 8 -15.94 31.79 -21.96
N LEU A 9 -16.89 30.87 -21.77
CA LEU A 9 -16.58 29.45 -21.67
C LEU A 9 -15.98 28.90 -22.98
N GLY A 10 -16.52 29.33 -24.13
CA GLY A 10 -15.99 28.97 -25.44
C GLY A 10 -14.57 29.50 -25.67
N ALA A 11 -14.28 30.74 -25.26
CA ALA A 11 -12.96 31.32 -25.36
C ALA A 11 -11.92 30.57 -24.49
N VAL A 12 -12.29 30.20 -23.26
CA VAL A 12 -11.43 29.42 -22.36
C VAL A 12 -11.16 28.02 -22.93
N TRP A 13 -12.20 27.36 -23.46
CA TRP A 13 -12.05 26.04 -24.08
C TRP A 13 -11.11 26.07 -25.30
N LEU A 14 -11.22 27.11 -26.12
CA LEU A 14 -10.37 27.29 -27.31
C LEU A 14 -8.90 27.53 -26.92
N LEU A 15 -8.66 28.28 -25.84
CA LEU A 15 -7.33 28.50 -25.26
C LEU A 15 -6.68 27.20 -24.76
N PHE A 16 -7.46 26.35 -24.08
CA PHE A 16 -6.99 25.02 -23.64
C PHE A 16 -6.67 24.10 -24.81
N ASN A 17 -7.48 24.12 -25.88
CA ASN A 17 -7.23 23.32 -27.08
C ASN A 17 -5.97 23.77 -27.83
N LEU A 18 -5.73 25.08 -27.90
CA LEU A 18 -4.52 25.63 -28.53
C LEU A 18 -3.25 25.27 -27.75
N LEU A 19 -3.30 25.35 -26.42
CA LEU A 19 -2.17 25.04 -25.55
C LEU A 19 -1.84 23.53 -25.52
N GLY A 20 -2.87 22.68 -25.61
CA GLY A 20 -2.70 21.23 -25.74
C GLY A 20 -2.02 20.84 -27.06
N ARG A 21 -2.36 21.52 -28.15
CA ARG A 21 -1.80 21.25 -29.49
C ARG A 21 -0.35 21.75 -29.63
N ALA A 22 -0.02 22.89 -29.04
CA ALA A 22 1.35 23.42 -29.03
C ALA A 22 2.35 22.53 -28.26
N ARG A 23 1.87 21.68 -27.33
CA ARG A 23 2.71 20.73 -26.60
C ARG A 23 2.98 19.42 -27.35
N GLY A 24 2.23 19.15 -28.43
CA GLY A 24 2.38 17.95 -29.26
C GLY A 24 3.42 18.06 -30.37
N ASP A 25 3.77 19.28 -30.81
CA ASP A 25 4.65 19.51 -31.97
C ASP A 25 6.10 19.89 -31.62
N ALA A 26 6.47 19.93 -30.33
CA ALA A 26 7.87 20.11 -29.89
C ALA A 26 8.68 18.80 -29.92
N GLY A 27 8.26 17.81 -30.73
CA GLY A 27 8.92 16.53 -30.95
C GLY A 27 9.37 16.35 -32.40
N ALA A 28 9.80 17.43 -33.06
CA ALA A 28 10.42 17.36 -34.39
C ALA A 28 11.75 16.56 -34.31
N ARG A 29 11.63 15.30 -34.71
CA ARG A 29 12.69 14.31 -34.92
C ARG A 29 13.79 14.87 -35.82
N PRO A 30 15.08 14.88 -35.41
CA PRO A 30 16.17 15.31 -36.28
C PRO A 30 16.39 14.32 -37.45
N PRO A 31 16.90 14.80 -38.60
CA PRO A 31 17.13 13.98 -39.78
C PRO A 31 18.17 12.89 -39.54
N SER A 32 17.84 11.71 -40.03
CA SER A 32 18.57 10.45 -40.01
C SER A 32 20.04 10.55 -40.43
N ALA A 33 20.94 10.21 -39.50
CA ALA A 33 22.30 9.75 -39.79
C ALA A 33 22.26 8.40 -40.56
N PRO A 34 23.30 8.07 -41.35
CA PRO A 34 23.35 6.83 -42.13
C PRO A 34 23.27 5.60 -41.21
N ARG A 35 22.25 4.77 -41.47
CA ARG A 35 21.99 3.49 -40.81
C ARG A 35 23.20 2.56 -41.00
N VAL A 36 23.92 2.29 -39.91
CA VAL A 36 24.71 1.06 -39.78
C VAL A 36 23.72 -0.12 -39.85
N PRO A 37 23.97 -1.16 -40.65
CA PRO A 37 23.08 -2.32 -40.73
C PRO A 37 23.03 -3.00 -39.36
N GLN A 38 21.89 -2.88 -38.68
CA GLN A 38 21.61 -3.67 -37.49
C GLN A 38 21.56 -5.15 -37.88
N PRO A 39 22.27 -6.04 -37.16
CA PRO A 39 22.06 -7.48 -37.32
C PRO A 39 20.62 -7.78 -36.94
N ARG A 40 19.88 -8.41 -37.87
CA ARG A 40 18.57 -9.00 -37.58
C ARG A 40 18.69 -9.86 -36.32
N PRO A 41 17.77 -9.75 -35.34
CA PRO A 41 17.70 -10.74 -34.28
C PRO A 41 17.45 -12.08 -34.97
N GLN A 42 18.45 -12.96 -34.94
CA GLN A 42 18.23 -14.34 -35.30
C GLN A 42 17.19 -14.87 -34.32
N GLN A 43 16.03 -15.22 -34.86
CA GLN A 43 15.04 -16.02 -34.16
C GLN A 43 15.76 -17.32 -33.80
N SER A 44 16.17 -17.44 -32.54
CA SER A 44 16.67 -18.69 -32.01
C SER A 44 15.62 -19.76 -32.25
N PRO A 45 15.99 -20.96 -32.73
CA PRO A 45 15.03 -22.02 -32.99
C PRO A 45 14.30 -22.36 -31.69
N ARG A 46 12.97 -22.23 -31.71
CA ARG A 46 12.06 -22.63 -30.63
C ARG A 46 12.40 -24.04 -30.19
N VAL A 47 12.86 -24.18 -28.94
CA VAL A 47 12.88 -25.47 -28.26
C VAL A 47 11.43 -25.81 -27.91
N PRO A 48 10.86 -26.92 -28.40
CA PRO A 48 9.51 -27.32 -28.02
C PRO A 48 9.55 -27.78 -26.56
N GLY A 49 8.94 -27.02 -25.65
CA GLY A 49 8.76 -27.46 -24.26
C GLY A 49 8.80 -26.37 -23.18
N GLU A 50 9.24 -25.15 -23.50
CA GLU A 50 9.27 -24.07 -22.52
C GLU A 50 7.94 -23.30 -22.56
N LEU A 51 7.00 -23.77 -21.74
CA LEU A 51 5.77 -23.02 -21.44
C LEU A 51 6.17 -21.67 -20.82
N ASP A 52 5.70 -20.58 -21.44
CA ASP A 52 5.89 -19.21 -20.97
C ASP A 52 5.61 -19.11 -19.46
N SER A 53 6.50 -18.46 -18.70
CA SER A 53 6.37 -18.29 -17.25
C SER A 53 5.02 -17.69 -16.85
N THR A 54 4.45 -16.84 -17.69
CA THR A 54 3.14 -16.23 -17.52
C THR A 54 1.98 -17.23 -17.65
N GLN A 55 2.12 -18.29 -18.46
CA GLN A 55 1.11 -19.35 -18.55
C GLN A 55 1.14 -20.26 -17.32
N ARG A 56 2.33 -20.50 -16.73
CA ARG A 56 2.45 -21.25 -15.47
C ARG A 56 1.79 -20.52 -14.31
N GLU A 57 1.97 -19.20 -14.24
CA GLU A 57 1.32 -18.36 -13.22
C GLU A 57 -0.21 -18.37 -13.33
N GLY A 58 -0.76 -18.33 -14.55
CA GLY A 58 -2.20 -18.45 -14.78
C GLY A 58 -2.77 -19.78 -14.27
N SER A 59 -2.12 -20.90 -14.59
CA SER A 59 -2.57 -22.22 -14.12
C SER A 59 -2.50 -22.37 -12.59
N ARG A 60 -1.55 -21.70 -11.93
CA ARG A 60 -1.39 -21.71 -10.48
C ARG A 60 -2.47 -20.89 -9.78
N LEU A 61 -2.86 -19.76 -10.36
CA LEU A 61 -3.97 -18.94 -9.86
C LEU A 61 -5.30 -19.69 -9.94
N ASP A 62 -5.57 -20.35 -11.07
CA ASP A 62 -6.80 -21.16 -11.23
C ASP A 62 -6.87 -22.32 -10.22
N GLN A 63 -5.73 -22.92 -9.89
CA GLN A 63 -5.65 -24.00 -8.90
C GLN A 63 -5.93 -23.49 -7.48
N LEU A 64 -5.38 -22.33 -7.12
CA LEU A 64 -5.65 -21.67 -5.84
C LEU A 64 -7.11 -21.26 -5.70
N LEU A 65 -7.72 -20.71 -6.75
CA LEU A 65 -9.14 -20.33 -6.74
C LEU A 65 -10.04 -21.55 -6.49
N ARG A 66 -9.76 -22.69 -7.14
CA ARG A 66 -10.51 -23.94 -6.92
C ARG A 66 -10.31 -24.52 -5.52
N GLU A 67 -9.13 -24.40 -4.94
CA GLU A 67 -8.87 -24.84 -3.55
C GLU A 67 -9.60 -23.95 -2.53
N LEU A 68 -9.72 -22.65 -2.82
CA LEU A 68 -10.44 -21.69 -1.98
C LEU A 68 -11.95 -21.94 -2.03
N GLU A 69 -12.49 -22.20 -3.23
CA GLU A 69 -13.89 -22.58 -3.43
C GLU A 69 -14.24 -23.88 -2.67
N ARG A 70 -13.40 -24.92 -2.78
CA ARG A 70 -13.58 -26.17 -2.02
C ARG A 70 -13.51 -25.97 -0.51
N ASN A 71 -12.60 -25.13 -0.02
CA ASN A 71 -12.54 -24.83 1.42
C ASN A 71 -13.78 -24.09 1.91
N LEU A 72 -14.29 -23.13 1.12
CA LEU A 72 -15.52 -22.41 1.45
C LEU A 72 -16.73 -23.34 1.47
N GLU A 73 -16.85 -24.25 0.51
CA GLU A 73 -17.90 -25.29 0.52
C GLU A 73 -17.76 -26.24 1.72
N GLN A 74 -16.53 -26.63 2.07
CA GLN A 74 -16.28 -27.51 3.22
C GLN A 74 -16.62 -26.82 4.55
N VAL A 75 -16.33 -25.53 4.69
CA VAL A 75 -16.70 -24.75 5.88
C VAL A 75 -18.22 -24.52 5.92
N GLY A 76 -18.86 -24.26 4.78
CA GLY A 76 -20.31 -24.10 4.64
C GLY A 76 -21.10 -25.38 4.94
N GLY A 77 -20.54 -26.57 4.67
CA GLY A 77 -21.15 -27.87 4.96
C GLY A 77 -21.18 -28.28 6.43
N THR A 78 -20.44 -27.59 7.31
CA THR A 78 -20.33 -27.93 8.74
C THR A 78 -21.33 -27.22 9.66
N GLN A 79 -22.19 -26.35 9.13
CA GLN A 79 -23.21 -25.64 9.95
C GLN A 79 -24.46 -26.48 10.29
N GLY A 80 -24.49 -27.77 9.94
CA GLY A 80 -25.70 -28.60 10.02
C GLY A 80 -25.66 -29.82 10.95
N ARG A 81 -24.67 -29.99 11.84
CA ARG A 81 -24.63 -31.17 12.72
C ARG A 81 -24.44 -30.76 14.19
N PRO A 82 -25.40 -31.07 15.11
CA PRO A 82 -25.17 -30.86 16.52
C PRO A 82 -24.02 -31.77 16.96
N ALA A 83 -22.88 -31.17 17.27
CA ALA A 83 -21.76 -31.87 17.86
C ALA A 83 -22.27 -32.56 19.13
N ALA A 84 -22.15 -33.89 19.14
CA ALA A 84 -22.42 -34.73 20.29
C ALA A 84 -21.63 -34.18 21.49
N ARG A 85 -22.36 -33.85 22.56
CA ARG A 85 -21.80 -33.44 23.84
C ARG A 85 -20.91 -34.57 24.35
N LEU A 86 -19.61 -34.32 24.44
CA LEU A 86 -18.72 -35.11 25.28
C LEU A 86 -19.19 -34.95 26.74
N PRO A 87 -19.20 -36.02 27.56
CA PRO A 87 -19.53 -35.90 28.97
C PRO A 87 -18.43 -35.08 29.66
N LEU A 88 -18.80 -33.88 30.15
CA LEU A 88 -17.95 -33.13 31.07
C LEU A 88 -17.81 -33.92 32.39
N PRO A 89 -16.63 -33.93 33.03
CA PRO A 89 -16.52 -34.38 34.40
C PRO A 89 -17.41 -33.50 35.31
N PRO A 90 -18.00 -34.07 36.38
CA PRO A 90 -18.80 -33.30 37.32
C PRO A 90 -17.93 -32.20 37.94
N LEU A 91 -18.44 -30.96 37.92
CA LEU A 91 -17.84 -29.86 38.65
C LEU A 91 -17.92 -30.17 40.16
N PRO A 92 -16.89 -29.83 40.95
CA PRO A 92 -16.97 -29.92 42.40
C PRO A 92 -18.10 -29.01 42.92
N ASP A 93 -18.80 -29.50 43.94
CA ASP A 93 -19.89 -28.79 44.63
C ASP A 93 -19.42 -27.42 45.13
N ASP A 94 -20.15 -26.36 44.71
CA ASP A 94 -19.98 -24.99 45.18
C ASP A 94 -20.68 -24.76 46.55
N GLU A 95 -20.57 -25.71 47.47
CA GLU A 95 -21.00 -25.55 48.87
C GLU A 95 -19.81 -25.18 49.76
N ASP A 96 -19.19 -24.03 49.49
CA ASP A 96 -18.39 -23.28 50.47
C ASP A 96 -18.63 -21.79 50.20
N VAL A 97 -19.84 -21.36 50.55
CA VAL A 97 -20.21 -19.94 50.68
C VAL A 97 -19.69 -19.46 52.03
N GLU A 98 -18.39 -19.24 52.14
CA GLU A 98 -17.81 -18.47 53.25
C GLU A 98 -17.31 -17.12 52.74
N GLU A 99 -18.10 -16.10 53.10
CA GLU A 99 -17.66 -14.76 53.46
C GLU A 99 -16.72 -14.06 52.46
N ARG A 100 -17.32 -13.62 51.34
CA ARG A 100 -16.81 -12.44 50.65
C ARG A 100 -17.00 -11.24 51.57
N GLU A 101 -16.01 -10.94 52.39
CA GLU A 101 -15.80 -9.59 52.91
C GLU A 101 -15.74 -8.65 51.70
N SER A 102 -16.84 -7.96 51.45
CA SER A 102 -16.93 -6.87 50.49
C SER A 102 -15.95 -5.79 50.92
N LEU A 103 -14.74 -5.83 50.38
CA LEU A 103 -13.81 -4.72 50.43
C LEU A 103 -14.33 -3.64 49.47
N GLU A 104 -15.42 -2.98 49.86
CA GLU A 104 -15.94 -1.75 49.23
C GLU A 104 -14.94 -0.62 49.49
N MET A 105 -13.78 -0.70 48.83
CA MET A 105 -12.89 0.44 48.75
C MET A 105 -13.58 1.48 47.86
N PRO A 106 -13.81 2.72 48.33
CA PRO A 106 -14.30 3.78 47.47
C PRO A 106 -13.29 3.96 46.34
N ALA A 107 -13.75 3.81 45.09
CA ALA A 107 -12.93 3.98 43.91
C ALA A 107 -12.33 5.39 43.94
N ARG A 108 -11.04 5.48 44.32
CA ARG A 108 -10.30 6.74 44.29
C ARG A 108 -10.03 7.05 42.84
N VAL A 109 -10.90 7.84 42.23
CA VAL A 109 -10.72 8.38 40.87
C VAL A 109 -9.56 9.36 40.94
N VAL A 110 -8.35 8.88 40.66
CA VAL A 110 -7.19 9.74 40.44
C VAL A 110 -7.26 10.20 39.00
N SER A 111 -7.44 11.51 38.79
CA SER A 111 -7.36 12.10 37.46
C SER A 111 -5.97 11.83 36.88
N LEU A 112 -5.93 11.09 35.76
CA LEU A 112 -4.73 10.86 34.96
C LEU A 112 -4.58 11.92 33.85
N GLU A 113 -5.33 13.02 33.95
CA GLU A 113 -5.26 14.14 33.02
C GLU A 113 -3.92 14.87 33.22
N THR A 114 -2.87 14.27 32.67
CA THR A 114 -1.61 14.96 32.44
C THR A 114 -1.90 15.99 31.37
N GLU A 115 -1.81 17.28 31.71
CA GLU A 115 -1.88 18.36 30.73
C GLU A 115 -0.77 18.14 29.70
N VAL A 116 -1.13 17.53 28.56
CA VAL A 116 -0.21 17.37 27.43
C VAL A 116 -0.01 18.75 26.84
N HIS A 117 1.00 19.46 27.34
CA HIS A 117 1.43 20.73 26.80
C HIS A 117 1.92 20.50 25.37
N ARG A 118 1.05 20.78 24.40
CA ARG A 118 1.44 20.78 22.99
C ARG A 118 2.45 21.91 22.81
N PRO A 119 3.67 21.62 22.31
CA PRO A 119 4.62 22.68 22.02
C PRO A 119 4.01 23.67 21.03
N GLU A 120 4.34 24.93 21.20
CA GLU A 120 3.90 26.01 20.31
C GLU A 120 4.28 25.66 18.86
N ARG A 121 3.33 25.82 17.94
CA ARG A 121 3.55 25.51 16.53
C ARG A 121 4.52 26.54 15.97
N VAL A 122 5.73 26.09 15.59
CA VAL A 122 6.68 26.92 14.85
C VAL A 122 6.05 27.31 13.51
N GLN A 123 5.86 28.62 13.30
CA GLN A 123 5.39 29.14 12.03
C GLN A 123 6.57 29.17 11.06
N TYR A 124 6.58 28.24 10.10
CA TYR A 124 7.51 28.29 8.98
C TYR A 124 6.94 29.20 7.90
N SER A 125 7.63 30.30 7.60
CA SER A 125 7.35 31.09 6.41
C SER A 125 7.62 30.23 5.17
N GLN A 126 6.64 30.12 4.28
CA GLN A 126 6.78 29.35 3.03
C GLN A 126 7.85 29.95 2.11
N ASP A 127 8.15 31.25 2.26
CA ASP A 127 9.10 31.96 1.41
C ASP A 127 10.54 31.92 1.97
N ALA A 128 10.67 31.79 3.29
CA ALA A 128 11.97 31.71 3.96
C ALA A 128 12.62 30.33 3.73
N GLY A 129 13.48 30.23 2.71
CA GLY A 129 14.26 29.02 2.41
C GLY A 129 13.73 28.19 1.24
N ALA A 130 12.63 28.61 0.59
CA ALA A 130 12.14 27.96 -0.63
C ALA A 130 13.21 27.93 -1.73
N GLU A 131 13.93 29.02 -1.94
CA GLU A 131 15.02 29.08 -2.92
C GLU A 131 16.17 28.14 -2.59
N GLU A 132 16.56 28.03 -1.31
CA GLU A 132 17.63 27.14 -0.89
C GLU A 132 17.21 25.67 -1.10
N LEU A 133 15.96 25.36 -0.82
CA LEU A 133 15.38 24.05 -1.06
C LEU A 133 15.33 23.71 -2.56
N VAL A 134 14.97 24.68 -3.40
CA VAL A 134 15.02 24.53 -4.86
C VAL A 134 16.45 24.32 -5.35
N ARG A 135 17.42 25.14 -4.89
CA ARG A 135 18.85 24.96 -5.21
C ARG A 135 19.35 23.57 -4.81
N ARG A 136 18.98 23.10 -3.62
CA ARG A 136 19.33 21.75 -3.13
C ARG A 136 18.72 20.66 -4.01
N ARG A 137 17.47 20.81 -4.44
CA ARG A 137 16.80 19.87 -5.34
C ARG A 137 17.49 19.83 -6.70
N ILE A 138 17.80 20.99 -7.30
CA ILE A 138 18.49 21.07 -8.59
C ILE A 138 19.86 20.39 -8.49
N ALA A 139 20.69 20.76 -7.50
CA ALA A 139 22.00 20.15 -7.29
C ALA A 139 21.92 18.62 -7.09
N SER A 140 20.93 18.15 -6.32
CA SER A 140 20.70 16.70 -6.14
C SER A 140 20.20 16.01 -7.42
N GLY A 141 19.51 16.73 -8.30
CA GLY A 141 19.06 16.26 -9.60
C GLY A 141 20.24 16.12 -10.55
N GLU A 142 21.09 17.15 -10.63
CA GLU A 142 22.31 17.17 -11.44
C GLU A 142 23.30 16.07 -11.02
N ALA A 143 23.48 15.86 -9.72
CA ALA A 143 24.32 14.76 -9.21
C ALA A 143 23.82 13.37 -9.64
N ARG A 144 22.54 13.23 -10.00
CA ARG A 144 21.92 11.96 -10.42
C ARG A 144 21.66 11.87 -11.93
N SER A 145 21.67 13.00 -12.66
CA SER A 145 21.30 13.04 -14.08
C SER A 145 22.45 12.72 -15.03
N GLY A 146 23.67 12.57 -14.53
CA GLY A 146 24.83 12.15 -15.31
C GLY A 146 24.61 10.77 -15.96
N ALA A 147 25.19 10.58 -17.16
CA ALA A 147 25.21 9.27 -17.79
C ALA A 147 26.00 8.27 -16.92
N LEU A 148 25.36 7.18 -16.53
CA LEU A 148 25.99 6.13 -15.74
C LEU A 148 27.13 5.49 -16.53
N THR A 149 28.30 5.37 -15.90
CA THR A 149 29.46 4.73 -16.52
C THR A 149 29.41 3.22 -16.33
N ARG A 150 30.17 2.46 -17.14
CA ARG A 150 30.33 1.01 -16.95
C ARG A 150 30.84 0.65 -15.55
N ALA A 151 31.61 1.53 -14.91
CA ALA A 151 32.10 1.31 -13.54
C ALA A 151 30.95 1.40 -12.51
N ASP A 152 30.00 2.30 -12.72
CA ASP A 152 28.82 2.46 -11.84
C ASP A 152 27.90 1.25 -11.93
N HIS A 153 27.70 0.73 -13.15
CA HIS A 153 26.96 -0.53 -13.35
C HIS A 153 27.63 -1.70 -12.61
N LYS A 154 28.95 -1.85 -12.71
CA LYS A 154 29.68 -2.90 -11.96
C LYS A 154 29.54 -2.76 -10.44
N LYS A 155 29.57 -1.53 -9.91
CA LYS A 155 29.36 -1.28 -8.48
C LYS A 155 27.92 -1.62 -8.06
N PHE A 156 26.94 -1.25 -8.87
CA PHE A 156 25.54 -1.60 -8.64
C PHE A 156 25.34 -3.12 -8.62
N ASP A 157 25.88 -3.84 -9.61
CA ASP A 157 25.78 -5.29 -9.69
C ASP A 157 26.45 -5.97 -8.49
N ALA A 158 27.61 -5.47 -8.06
CA ALA A 158 28.29 -5.97 -6.87
C ALA A 158 27.45 -5.77 -5.60
N ARG A 159 26.78 -4.63 -5.47
CA ARG A 159 25.88 -4.33 -4.34
C ARG A 159 24.65 -5.25 -4.34
N ILE A 160 23.97 -5.39 -5.47
CA ILE A 160 22.77 -6.25 -5.58
C ILE A 160 23.11 -7.72 -5.27
N ARG A 161 24.30 -8.18 -5.63
CA ARG A 161 24.75 -9.55 -5.28
C ARG A 161 25.04 -9.74 -3.79
N GLN A 162 25.33 -8.66 -3.05
CA GLN A 162 25.60 -8.70 -1.61
C GLN A 162 24.35 -8.47 -0.76
N GLU A 163 23.31 -7.85 -1.33
CA GLU A 163 22.04 -7.65 -0.64
C GLU A 163 21.32 -9.00 -0.44
N PRO A 164 20.90 -9.35 0.79
CA PRO A 164 20.15 -10.57 1.02
C PRO A 164 18.81 -10.48 0.27
N ALA A 165 18.49 -11.52 -0.51
CA ALA A 165 17.35 -11.57 -1.43
C ALA A 165 15.96 -11.50 -0.75
N ASP A 166 15.90 -11.36 0.57
CA ASP A 166 14.69 -11.38 1.37
C ASP A 166 14.00 -10.00 1.43
N HIS A 167 13.76 -9.38 0.28
CA HIS A 167 12.84 -8.23 0.17
C HIS A 167 11.36 -8.66 0.18
N THR A 168 11.10 -9.97 0.12
CA THR A 168 9.78 -10.59 0.24
C THR A 168 9.46 -11.04 1.66
N ALA A 169 10.35 -10.77 2.63
CA ALA A 169 10.10 -11.08 4.02
C ALA A 169 8.92 -10.23 4.53
N VAL A 170 7.74 -10.83 4.50
CA VAL A 170 6.54 -10.30 5.13
C VAL A 170 6.88 -10.09 6.60
N ARG A 171 6.66 -8.87 7.12
CA ARG A 171 6.86 -8.59 8.55
C ARG A 171 6.11 -9.65 9.35
N ARG A 172 6.84 -10.49 10.08
CA ARG A 172 6.24 -11.53 10.93
C ARG A 172 5.63 -10.82 12.13
N TYR A 173 4.31 -10.65 12.11
CA TYR A 173 3.59 -10.11 13.25
C TYR A 173 3.49 -11.17 14.35
N THR A 174 3.70 -10.76 15.60
CA THR A 174 3.49 -11.65 16.74
C THR A 174 1.99 -11.82 17.01
N ARG A 175 1.60 -12.92 17.66
CA ARG A 175 0.20 -13.16 18.04
C ARG A 175 -0.36 -12.05 18.92
N ALA A 176 0.48 -11.43 19.75
CA ALA A 176 0.10 -10.28 20.57
C ALA A 176 -0.23 -9.05 19.70
N GLN A 177 0.59 -8.73 18.69
CA GLN A 177 0.35 -7.62 17.77
C GLN A 177 -0.93 -7.81 16.94
N LEU A 178 -1.24 -9.04 16.54
CA LEU A 178 -2.51 -9.35 15.85
C LEU A 178 -3.72 -9.17 16.78
N ARG A 179 -3.62 -9.57 18.06
CA ARG A 179 -4.67 -9.34 19.05
C ARG A 179 -4.88 -7.85 19.29
N ASP A 180 -3.81 -7.10 19.48
CA ASP A 180 -3.89 -5.66 19.68
C ASP A 180 -4.56 -4.99 18.46
N ALA A 181 -4.18 -5.37 17.24
CA ALA A 181 -4.79 -4.83 16.03
C ALA A 181 -6.31 -5.12 15.95
N VAL A 182 -6.77 -6.29 16.43
CA VAL A 182 -8.20 -6.62 16.52
C VAL A 182 -8.89 -5.77 17.59
N VAL A 183 -8.30 -5.64 18.78
CA VAL A 183 -8.84 -4.81 19.87
C VAL A 183 -8.95 -3.35 19.44
N TRP A 184 -7.92 -2.81 18.77
CA TRP A 184 -7.94 -1.44 18.24
C TRP A 184 -9.03 -1.26 17.18
N ARG A 185 -9.32 -2.29 16.35
CA ARG A 185 -10.43 -2.26 15.38
C ARG A 185 -11.80 -2.27 16.06
N GLU A 186 -11.95 -2.99 17.17
CA GLU A 186 -13.21 -3.00 17.94
C GLU A 186 -13.46 -1.68 18.67
N ILE A 187 -12.41 -1.08 19.26
CA ILE A 187 -12.52 0.16 20.04
C ILE A 187 -12.64 1.39 19.13
N LEU A 188 -11.80 1.48 18.08
CA LEU A 188 -11.73 2.67 17.21
C LEU A 188 -12.53 2.51 15.91
N GLY A 189 -13.07 1.32 15.65
CA GLY A 189 -13.69 0.98 14.37
C GLY A 189 -12.67 0.64 13.27
N PRO A 190 -13.14 0.39 12.03
CA PRO A 190 -12.26 0.11 10.90
C PRO A 190 -11.26 1.26 10.67
N PRO A 191 -10.06 0.98 10.15
CA PRO A 191 -9.12 2.03 9.75
C PRO A 191 -9.78 2.97 8.75
N VAL A 192 -9.39 4.25 8.74
CA VAL A 192 -10.03 5.29 7.91
C VAL A 192 -10.08 4.90 6.42
N SER A 193 -9.08 4.14 5.93
CA SER A 193 -9.03 3.61 4.57
C SER A 193 -10.11 2.58 4.23
N GLN A 194 -10.77 1.99 5.23
CA GLN A 194 -11.84 1.00 5.10
C GLN A 194 -13.21 1.54 5.54
N ARG A 195 -13.29 2.81 5.94
CA ARG A 195 -14.58 3.43 6.26
C ARG A 195 -15.24 3.84 4.94
N GLU A 196 -16.45 3.36 4.70
CA GLU A 196 -17.25 3.87 3.59
C GLU A 196 -17.45 5.39 3.78
N PRO A 197 -17.35 6.19 2.71
CA PRO A 197 -17.61 7.62 2.80
C PRO A 197 -19.06 7.80 3.26
N GLN A 198 -19.24 8.24 4.50
CA GLN A 198 -20.56 8.63 4.96
C GLN A 198 -20.93 9.91 4.21
N ASP A 199 -21.93 9.81 3.34
CA ASP A 199 -22.52 10.98 2.71
C ASP A 199 -23.02 11.94 3.80
N PRO A 200 -22.59 13.22 3.78
CA PRO A 200 -23.08 14.20 4.73
C PRO A 200 -24.59 14.40 4.51
N LYS A 201 -25.37 14.21 5.57
CA LYS A 201 -26.80 14.56 5.60
C LYS A 201 -27.01 16.07 5.59
#